data_AF-A0A4R5UGY3-F1
#
_entry.id   AF-A0A4R5UGY3-F1
#
_cell.length_a   1.000
_cell.length_b   1.000
_cell.length_c   1.000
_cell.angle_alpha   90.00
_cell.angle_beta   90.00
_cell.angle_gamma   90.00
#
_symmetry.space_group_name_H-M   'P 1'
#
loop_
_entity.id
_entity.type
_entity.pdbx_description
1 polymer ?
#
loop_
_entity_poly.entity_id
_entity_poly.type
_entity_poly.pdbx_seq_one_letter_code
_entity_poly.pdbx_strand_id
1 'polypeptide(L)'
;MTEEIRLKYSWRRTWPHTDDKFSGFDGKWVAGYIGRDHMGYWTWSSGLSEREKGPGLHGASGFEPSARAAAKAVEECYDRMLSGEWPGMSDRVRTIAMSLAGREGRKYG
;
A
#
# COMPACT_ATOMS: atom_id res chain seq x y z
N MET A 1 21.85 -7.63 22.73
CA MET A 1 20.90 -8.07 21.68
C MET A 1 20.61 -6.86 20.83
N THR A 2 21.13 -6.81 19.60
CA THR A 2 20.78 -5.78 18.63
C THR A 2 19.44 -6.18 18.01
N GLU A 3 18.39 -5.41 18.28
CA GLU A 3 17.12 -5.56 17.56
C GLU A 3 17.37 -5.27 16.08
N GLU A 4 17.08 -6.25 15.23
CA GLU A 4 17.20 -6.09 13.78
C GLU A 4 16.06 -5.19 13.30
N ILE A 5 16.38 -3.97 12.85
CA ILE A 5 15.41 -3.07 12.24
C ILE A 5 15.01 -3.67 10.89
N ARG A 6 13.80 -4.22 10.80
CA ARG A 6 13.21 -4.68 9.54
C ARG A 6 12.20 -3.65 9.03
N LEU A 7 12.40 -3.18 7.81
CA LEU A 7 11.41 -2.38 7.11
C LEU A 7 10.17 -3.22 6.83
N LYS A 8 8.99 -2.74 7.23
CA LYS A 8 7.71 -3.39 6.94
C LYS A 8 7.41 -3.40 5.44
N TYR A 9 7.61 -2.25 4.79
CA TYR A 9 7.35 -2.07 3.37
C TYR A 9 8.65 -1.88 2.59
N SER A 10 8.71 -2.51 1.42
CA SER A 10 9.79 -2.36 0.46
C SER A 10 9.34 -1.51 -0.72
N TRP A 11 9.90 -0.30 -0.84
CA TRP A 11 9.67 0.58 -1.99
C TRP A 11 10.72 0.38 -3.07
N ARG A 12 10.29 0.21 -4.32
CA ARG A 12 11.18 0.10 -5.48
C ARG A 12 10.64 0.90 -6.66
N ARG A 13 11.53 1.29 -7.57
CA ARG A 13 11.13 1.91 -8.83
C ARG A 13 10.18 0.98 -9.59
N THR A 14 9.08 1.54 -10.08
CA THR A 14 8.10 0.76 -10.84
C THR A 14 8.64 0.40 -12.22
N TRP A 15 9.32 1.36 -12.87
CA TRP A 15 9.92 1.18 -14.19
C TRP A 15 11.38 1.65 -14.20
N PRO A 16 12.28 1.00 -14.97
CA PRO A 16 13.70 1.37 -15.00
C PRO A 16 13.97 2.79 -15.48
N HIS A 17 13.09 3.33 -16.33
CA HIS A 17 13.30 4.60 -17.04
C HIS A 17 12.48 5.77 -16.49
N THR A 18 11.77 5.58 -15.37
CA THR A 18 11.01 6.66 -14.73
C THR A 18 11.56 6.89 -13.33
N ASP A 19 12.27 8.00 -13.13
CA ASP A 19 12.88 8.33 -11.83
C ASP A 19 11.84 8.66 -10.75
N ASP A 20 10.61 8.96 -11.16
CA ASP A 20 9.58 9.53 -10.31
C ASP A 20 8.35 8.61 -10.12
N LYS A 21 8.51 7.28 -10.30
CA LYS A 21 7.42 6.30 -10.11
C LYS A 21 7.90 5.12 -9.26
N PHE A 22 7.20 4.86 -8.16
CA PHE A 22 7.58 3.84 -7.20
C PHE A 22 6.38 2.97 -6.80
N SER A 23 6.66 1.71 -6.50
CA SER A 23 5.70 0.73 -6.00
C SER A 23 6.14 0.23 -4.63
N GLY A 24 5.20 0.24 -3.69
CA GLY A 24 5.38 -0.27 -2.34
C GLY A 24 4.93 -1.73 -2.25
N PHE A 25 5.69 -2.54 -1.53
CA PHE A 25 5.41 -3.97 -1.34
C PHE A 25 5.39 -4.35 0.13
N ASP A 26 4.38 -5.12 0.52
CA ASP A 26 4.31 -5.88 1.77
C ASP A 26 4.64 -7.34 1.46
N GLY A 27 5.91 -7.71 1.68
CA GLY A 27 6.46 -8.97 1.18
C GLY A 27 6.29 -9.09 -0.35
N LYS A 28 5.44 -10.02 -0.79
CA LYS A 28 5.14 -10.23 -2.22
C LYS A 28 3.90 -9.46 -2.71
N TRP A 29 3.17 -8.82 -1.82
CA TRP A 29 1.92 -8.11 -2.14
C TRP A 29 2.19 -6.66 -2.47
N VAL A 30 1.45 -6.14 -3.44
CA VAL A 30 1.50 -4.71 -3.75
C VAL A 30 0.69 -3.96 -2.70
N ALA A 31 1.34 -3.07 -1.97
CA ALA A 31 0.67 -2.14 -1.06
C ALA A 31 0.12 -0.92 -1.81
N GLY A 32 0.86 -0.44 -2.81
CA GLY A 32 0.39 0.66 -3.66
C GLY A 32 1.48 1.27 -4.52
N TYR A 33 1.17 2.44 -5.07
CA TYR A 33 2.00 3.17 -6.03
C TYR A 33 2.07 4.64 -5.64
N ILE A 34 3.21 5.26 -5.89
CA ILE A 34 3.38 6.71 -5.83
C ILE A 34 4.02 7.20 -7.11
N GLY A 35 3.75 8.46 -7.45
CA GLY A 35 4.44 9.08 -8.56
C GLY A 35 4.40 10.59 -8.56
N ARG A 36 5.42 11.21 -9.14
CA ARG A 36 5.38 12.66 -9.36
C ARG A 36 4.40 12.99 -10.49
N ASP A 37 3.59 14.02 -10.24
CA ASP A 37 2.74 14.64 -11.24
C ASP A 37 3.45 15.85 -11.88
N HIS A 38 3.07 16.16 -13.11
CA HIS A 38 3.59 17.31 -13.87
C HIS A 38 3.33 18.67 -13.18
N MET A 39 2.29 18.77 -12.33
CA MET A 39 1.97 19.98 -11.56
C MET A 39 2.79 20.11 -10.27
N GLY A 40 3.74 19.21 -10.00
CA GLY A 40 4.71 19.32 -8.91
C GLY A 40 4.33 18.64 -7.59
N TYR A 41 3.12 18.08 -7.47
CA TYR A 41 2.72 17.22 -6.35
C TYR A 41 3.03 15.74 -6.62
N TRP A 42 2.92 14.90 -5.58
CA TRP A 42 3.02 13.46 -5.67
C TRP A 42 1.64 12.83 -5.61
N THR A 43 1.31 12.00 -6.59
CA THR A 43 0.12 11.15 -6.56
C THR A 43 0.42 9.87 -5.80
N TRP A 44 -0.61 9.31 -5.18
CA TRP A 44 -0.55 7.97 -4.61
C TRP A 44 -1.83 7.19 -4.90
N SER A 45 -1.70 5.86 -4.95
CA SER A 45 -2.82 4.94 -4.96
C SER A 45 -2.49 3.69 -4.14
N SER A 46 -3.49 3.20 -3.42
CA SER A 46 -3.39 1.98 -2.60
C SER A 46 -4.65 1.14 -2.79
N GLY A 47 -4.53 -0.16 -2.63
CA GLY A 47 -5.69 -1.04 -2.71
C GLY A 47 -5.42 -2.46 -2.26
N LEU A 48 -6.50 -3.16 -1.89
CA LEU A 48 -6.46 -4.57 -1.56
C LEU A 48 -6.70 -5.42 -2.79
N SER A 49 -5.98 -6.52 -2.93
CA SER A 49 -6.28 -7.55 -3.92
C SER A 49 -6.27 -8.93 -3.26
N GLU A 50 -7.14 -9.83 -3.76
CA GLU A 50 -7.11 -11.25 -3.37
C GLU A 50 -5.93 -12.00 -3.99
N ARG A 51 -5.24 -11.39 -4.96
CA ARG A 51 -4.09 -11.98 -5.67
C ARG A 51 -2.89 -11.04 -5.57
N GLU A 52 -1.69 -11.60 -5.54
CA GLU A 52 -0.44 -10.84 -5.40
C GLU A 52 -0.31 -9.70 -6.42
N LYS A 53 -0.86 -9.91 -7.62
CA LYS A 53 -0.94 -8.94 -8.73
C LYS A 53 -2.31 -8.99 -9.41
N GLY A 54 -3.38 -8.85 -8.63
CA GLY A 54 -4.77 -8.86 -9.13
C GLY A 54 -5.41 -7.47 -9.20
N PRO A 55 -6.65 -7.37 -9.73
CA PRO A 55 -7.43 -6.15 -9.65
C PRO A 55 -7.67 -5.77 -8.18
N GLY A 56 -7.78 -4.46 -7.93
CA GLY A 56 -8.14 -3.94 -6.61
C GLY A 56 -9.60 -4.25 -6.28
N LEU A 57 -9.84 -4.89 -5.13
CA LEU A 57 -11.17 -5.08 -4.55
C LEU A 57 -11.74 -3.77 -3.98
N HIS A 58 -10.83 -2.96 -3.46
CA HIS A 58 -11.09 -1.67 -2.87
C HIS A 58 -9.80 -0.87 -2.94
N GLY A 59 -9.91 0.43 -3.15
CA GLY A 59 -8.74 1.27 -3.31
C GLY A 59 -9.06 2.72 -3.05
N ALA A 60 -8.00 3.48 -2.81
CA ALA A 60 -8.05 4.91 -2.64
C ALA A 60 -6.84 5.54 -3.32
N SER A 61 -6.96 6.82 -3.63
CA SER A 61 -5.89 7.62 -4.22
C SER A 61 -5.94 9.04 -3.70
N GLY A 62 -4.82 9.74 -3.79
CA GLY A 62 -4.73 11.13 -3.36
C GLY A 62 -3.47 11.82 -3.86
N PHE A 63 -3.23 13.00 -3.30
CA PHE A 63 -2.12 13.88 -3.64
C PHE A 63 -1.41 14.33 -2.36
N GLU A 64 -0.10 14.41 -2.42
CA GLU A 64 0.75 14.78 -1.30
C GLU A 64 1.91 15.69 -1.76
N PRO A 65 2.48 16.52 -0.87
CA PRO A 65 3.52 17.47 -1.24
C PRO A 65 4.90 16.83 -1.49
N SER A 66 5.07 15.55 -1.11
CA SER A 66 6.36 14.86 -1.26
C SER A 66 6.21 13.35 -1.47
N ALA A 67 7.25 12.72 -2.02
CA ALA A 67 7.31 11.26 -2.18
C ALA A 67 7.13 10.51 -0.85
N ARG A 68 7.74 11.02 0.23
CA ARG A 68 7.64 10.42 1.56
C ARG A 68 6.23 10.53 2.13
N ALA A 69 5.58 11.67 1.95
CA ALA A 69 4.19 11.84 2.38
C ALA A 69 3.24 10.92 1.57
N ALA A 70 3.45 10.83 0.25
CA ALA A 70 2.72 9.91 -0.61
C ALA A 70 2.92 8.44 -0.20
N ALA A 71 4.15 8.03 0.08
CA ALA A 71 4.46 6.67 0.54
C ALA A 71 3.76 6.37 1.87
N LYS A 72 3.86 7.29 2.83
CA LYS A 72 3.18 7.18 4.13
C LYS A 72 1.67 7.04 3.96
N ALA A 73 1.05 7.82 3.06
CA ALA A 73 -0.39 7.73 2.80
C ALA A 73 -0.78 6.36 2.21
N VAL A 74 0.05 5.78 1.33
CA VAL A 74 -0.16 4.40 0.83
C VAL A 74 -0.11 3.39 1.96
N GLU A 75 0.91 3.48 2.82
CA GLU A 75 1.12 2.56 3.95
C GLU A 75 -0.04 2.62 4.94
N GLU A 76 -0.45 3.83 5.36
CA GLU A 76 -1.59 4.03 6.25
C GLU A 76 -2.91 3.54 5.64
N CYS A 77 -3.13 3.82 4.34
CA CYS A 77 -4.30 3.36 3.63
C CYS A 77 -4.34 1.82 3.55
N TYR A 78 -3.22 1.21 3.17
CA TYR A 78 -3.10 -0.24 3.05
C TYR A 78 -3.32 -0.94 4.40
N ASP A 79 -2.72 -0.42 5.48
CA ASP A 79 -2.89 -0.97 6.82
C ASP A 79 -4.33 -0.90 7.32
N ARG A 80 -4.98 0.25 7.13
CA ARG A 80 -6.39 0.43 7.49
C ARG A 80 -7.33 -0.43 6.65
N MET A 81 -7.00 -0.66 5.37
CA MET A 81 -7.77 -1.59 4.55
C MET A 81 -7.59 -3.03 5.04
N LEU A 82 -6.37 -3.46 5.37
CA LEU A 82 -6.09 -4.79 5.94
C LEU A 82 -6.76 -5.01 7.29
N SER A 83 -6.86 -3.97 8.15
CA SER A 83 -7.59 -4.03 9.42
C SER A 83 -9.10 -3.98 9.26
N GLY A 84 -9.61 -3.61 8.07
CA GLY A 84 -11.05 -3.44 7.83
C GLY A 84 -11.62 -2.11 8.34
N GLU A 85 -10.76 -1.15 8.68
CA GLU A 85 -11.09 0.16 9.26
C GLU A 85 -11.10 1.30 8.21
N TRP A 86 -10.90 0.96 6.94
CA TRP A 86 -10.97 1.94 5.86
C TRP A 86 -12.44 2.33 5.55
N PRO A 87 -12.77 3.63 5.43
CA PRO A 87 -14.12 4.07 5.16
C PRO A 87 -14.66 3.55 3.83
N GLY A 88 -15.95 3.21 3.77
CA GLY A 88 -16.61 2.75 2.54
C GLY A 88 -16.36 1.29 2.18
N MET A 89 -15.63 0.52 3.00
CA MET A 89 -15.52 -0.93 2.83
C MET A 89 -16.85 -1.62 3.16
N SER A 90 -17.35 -2.44 2.23
CA SER A 90 -18.48 -3.34 2.47
C SER A 90 -18.09 -4.50 3.39
N ASP A 91 -19.06 -5.14 4.04
CA ASP A 91 -18.83 -6.27 4.94
C ASP A 91 -18.06 -7.42 4.28
N ARG A 92 -18.35 -7.67 3.00
CA ARG A 92 -17.62 -8.65 2.18
C ARG A 92 -16.13 -8.29 2.08
N VAL A 93 -15.81 -7.03 1.77
CA VAL A 93 -14.41 -6.58 1.65
C VAL A 93 -13.70 -6.63 3.00
N ARG A 94 -14.37 -6.26 4.10
CA ARG A 94 -13.80 -6.37 5.46
C ARG A 94 -13.47 -7.83 5.81
N THR A 95 -14.36 -8.75 5.48
CA THR A 95 -14.16 -10.20 5.72
C THR A 95 -12.93 -10.72 4.95
N ILE A 96 -12.80 -10.32 3.68
CA ILE A 96 -11.65 -10.67 2.85
C ILE A 96 -10.37 -10.05 3.40
N ALA A 97 -10.40 -8.78 3.82
CA ALA A 97 -9.24 -8.10 4.41
C ALA A 97 -8.70 -8.82 5.65
N MET A 98 -9.58 -9.17 6.59
CA MET A 98 -9.21 -9.94 7.78
C MET A 98 -8.63 -11.32 7.43
N SER A 99 -9.19 -12.00 6.41
CA SER A 99 -8.66 -13.27 5.92
C SER A 99 -7.27 -13.12 5.28
N LEU A 100 -7.05 -12.05 4.50
CA LEU A 100 -5.77 -11.75 3.87
C LEU A 100 -4.70 -11.40 4.90
N ALA A 101 -5.05 -10.66 5.96
CA ALA A 101 -4.17 -10.40 7.09
C ALA A 101 -3.74 -11.73 7.77
N GLY A 102 -4.68 -12.65 7.99
CA GLY A 102 -4.41 -13.93 8.64
C GLY A 102 -3.59 -14.94 7.82
N ARG A 103 -3.75 -14.98 6.48
CA ARG A 103 -3.21 -16.04 5.61
C ARG A 103 -1.68 -16.17 5.57
N GLU A 104 -0.94 -15.14 5.95
CA GLU A 104 0.53 -15.14 5.88
C GLU A 104 1.20 -14.72 7.20
N GLY A 105 0.47 -14.75 8.31
CA GLY A 105 1.01 -14.32 9.61
C GLY A 105 1.39 -12.83 9.62
N ARG A 106 0.69 -12.00 8.82
CA ARG A 106 0.86 -10.54 8.83
C ARG A 106 0.36 -10.05 10.18
N LYS A 107 1.26 -10.03 11.16
CA LYS A 107 0.97 -9.49 12.49
C LYS A 107 0.63 -8.02 12.32
N TYR A 108 -0.49 -7.65 12.91
CA TYR A 108 -0.76 -6.27 13.31
C TYR A 108 0.48 -5.77 14.08
N GLY A 109 1.06 -4.69 13.58
CA GLY A 109 2.04 -3.90 14.33
C GLY A 109 1.31 -2.97 15.27
#